data_AF-A0A9C9KT77-F1
#
_entry.id   AF-A0A9C9KT77-F1
#
_cell.length_a   1.000
_cell.length_b   1.000
_cell.length_c   1.000
_cell.angle_alpha   90.00
_cell.angle_beta   90.00
_cell.angle_gamma   90.00
#
_symmetry.space_group_name_H-M   'P 1'
#
loop_
_entity.id
_entity.type
_entity.pdbx_description
1 polymer ?
#
loop_
_entity_poly.entity_id
_entity_poly.type
_entity_poly.pdbx_seq_one_letter_code
_entity_poly.pdbx_strand_id
1 'polypeptide(L)' 'MQKQLNSEVMSQPFLAEQPEKVDAYIKESMKKDLKPEVYKGSHWQRGYTCRDMLRYNWTEYRNCRYYRSYYGRYYPY' A
#
# COMPACT_ATOMS: atom_id res chain seq x y z
N MET A 1 -26.17 18.08 -10.04
CA MET A 1 -25.77 16.73 -9.60
C MET A 1 -24.27 16.68 -9.24
N GLN A 2 -23.80 17.59 -8.36
CA GLN A 2 -22.36 17.74 -8.02
C GLN A 2 -22.06 17.64 -6.51
N LYS A 3 -23.09 17.50 -5.67
CA LYS A 3 -22.93 17.44 -4.20
C LYS A 3 -22.59 16.05 -3.65
N GLN A 4 -22.73 14.98 -4.45
CA GLN A 4 -22.49 13.60 -3.98
C GLN A 4 -21.04 13.13 -4.13
N LEU A 5 -20.25 13.73 -5.02
CA LEU A 5 -18.84 13.34 -5.21
C LEU A 5 -17.90 13.88 -4.12
N ASN A 6 -18.31 14.91 -3.37
CA ASN A 6 -17.46 15.56 -2.36
C ASN A 6 -17.56 14.94 -0.97
N SER A 7 -18.58 14.12 -0.70
CA SER A 7 -18.79 13.48 0.62
C SER A 7 -17.87 12.27 0.83
N GLU A 8 -17.61 11.50 -0.22
CA GLU A 8 -16.78 10.29 -0.13
C GLU A 8 -15.28 10.62 0.01
N VAL A 9 -14.86 11.76 -0.54
CA VAL A 9 -13.46 12.23 -0.45
C VAL A 9 -13.12 12.76 0.94
N MET A 10 -14.08 13.35 1.65
CA MET A 10 -13.89 13.89 3.00
C MET A 10 -13.94 12.83 4.12
N SER A 11 -14.49 11.64 3.84
CA SER A 11 -14.67 10.59 4.86
C SER A 11 -13.54 9.57 4.91
N GLN A 12 -12.61 9.58 3.94
CA GLN A 12 -11.44 8.71 4.00
C GLN A 12 -10.36 9.41 4.84
N PRO A 13 -9.84 8.76 5.90
CA PRO A 13 -8.68 9.30 6.60
C PRO A 13 -7.54 9.40 5.58
N PHE A 14 -7.11 10.63 5.26
CA PHE A 14 -5.91 10.85 4.48
C PHE A 14 -4.72 10.34 5.29
N LEU A 15 -4.38 9.07 5.11
CA LEU A 15 -3.18 8.49 5.71
C LEU A 15 -1.98 9.16 5.04
N ALA A 16 -1.26 9.97 5.81
CA ALA A 16 -0.03 10.58 5.34
C ALA A 16 1.02 9.49 5.06
N GLU A 17 1.74 9.63 3.96
CA GLU A 17 2.89 8.75 3.68
C GLU A 17 3.94 8.96 4.77
N GLN A 18 4.36 7.86 5.40
CA GLN A 18 5.43 7.85 6.40
C GLN A 18 6.61 7.04 5.83
N PRO A 19 7.39 7.62 4.90
CA PRO A 19 8.40 6.89 4.14
C PRO A 19 9.46 6.27 5.05
N GLU A 20 9.90 6.98 6.08
CA GLU A 20 10.88 6.50 7.05
C GLU A 20 10.46 5.22 7.76
N LYS A 21 9.19 5.12 8.16
CA LYS A 21 8.66 3.91 8.82
C LYS A 21 8.57 2.73 7.86
N VAL A 22 8.24 2.99 6.59
CA VAL A 22 8.19 1.96 5.56
C VAL A 22 9.60 1.45 5.26
N ASP A 23 10.57 2.35 5.10
CA ASP A 23 11.94 1.98 4.80
C ASP A 23 12.58 1.21 5.96
N ALA A 24 12.30 1.61 7.21
CA ALA A 24 12.73 0.86 8.39
C ALA A 24 12.15 -0.57 8.40
N TYR A 25 10.86 -0.73 8.11
CA TYR A 25 10.20 -2.03 8.01
C TYR A 25 10.80 -2.90 6.89
N ILE A 26 11.07 -2.31 5.72
CA ILE A 26 11.67 -3.02 4.59
C ILE A 26 13.06 -3.51 4.97
N LYS A 27 13.90 -2.64 5.53
CA LYS A 27 15.26 -3.00 5.97
C LYS A 27 15.24 -4.12 7.00
N GLU A 28 14.37 -4.04 8.00
CA GLU A 28 14.24 -5.08 9.02
C GLU A 28 13.74 -6.40 8.44
N SER A 29 12.74 -6.35 7.55
CA SER A 29 12.16 -7.55 6.93
C SER A 29 13.15 -8.25 5.99
N MET A 30 13.92 -7.47 5.22
CA MET A 30 15.02 -7.99 4.40
C MET A 30 16.13 -8.60 5.27
N LYS A 31 16.48 -7.96 6.38
CA LYS A 31 17.49 -8.50 7.33
C LYS A 31 17.06 -9.85 7.91
N LYS A 32 15.75 -10.06 8.08
CA LYS A 32 15.16 -11.31 8.57
C LYS A 32 14.89 -12.33 7.47
N ASP A 33 15.29 -12.05 6.23
CA ASP A 33 15.01 -12.87 5.04
C ASP A 33 13.54 -13.27 4.89
N LEU A 34 12.63 -12.38 5.31
CA LEU A 34 11.20 -12.65 5.28
C LEU A 34 10.68 -12.43 3.86
N LYS A 35 10.35 -13.51 3.16
CA LYS A 35 9.75 -13.40 1.83
C LYS A 35 8.40 -12.67 1.90
N PRO A 36 8.20 -11.54 1.18
CA PRO A 36 6.92 -10.87 1.17
C PRO A 36 5.86 -11.75 0.51
N GLU A 37 4.72 -11.85 1.17
CA GLU A 37 3.56 -12.55 0.64
C GLU A 37 2.91 -11.77 -0.51
N VAL A 38 2.32 -12.50 -1.45
CA VAL A 38 1.43 -11.91 -2.45
C VAL A 38 0.20 -11.33 -1.73
N TYR A 39 -0.34 -10.22 -2.23
CA TYR A 39 -1.54 -9.62 -1.68
C TYR A 39 -2.71 -10.60 -1.66
N LYS A 40 -3.39 -10.70 -0.52
CA LYS A 40 -4.54 -11.59 -0.29
C LYS A 40 -5.84 -10.85 0.04
N GLY A 41 -5.85 -9.52 -0.04
CA GLY A 41 -7.04 -8.71 0.24
C GLY A 41 -7.89 -8.41 -1.00
N SER A 42 -8.83 -7.48 -0.88
CA SER A 42 -9.77 -7.08 -1.95
C SER A 42 -9.51 -5.69 -2.54
N HIS A 43 -8.57 -4.91 -2.00
CA HIS A 43 -8.33 -3.53 -2.43
C HIS A 43 -7.34 -3.40 -3.59
N TRP A 44 -6.55 -4.42 -3.90
CA TRP A 44 -5.64 -4.40 -5.05
C TRP A 44 -6.41 -4.60 -6.36
N GLN A 45 -6.20 -3.70 -7.31
CA GLN A 45 -6.86 -3.73 -8.61
C GLN A 45 -5.86 -3.56 -9.75
N ARG A 46 -6.26 -3.98 -10.95
CA ARG A 46 -5.44 -3.81 -12.15
C ARG A 46 -5.17 -2.33 -12.41
N GLY A 47 -3.89 -1.97 -12.53
CA GLY A 47 -3.43 -0.59 -12.73
C GLY A 47 -3.11 0.16 -11.44
N TYR A 48 -3.30 -0.45 -10.27
CA TYR A 48 -2.95 0.19 -9.00
C TYR A 48 -1.44 0.23 -8.79
N THR A 49 -1.02 1.23 -8.02
CA THR A 49 0.32 1.33 -7.43
C THR A 49 0.22 1.12 -5.92
N CYS A 50 1.36 0.95 -5.26
CA CYS A 50 1.35 0.90 -3.80
C CYS A 50 0.71 2.14 -3.18
N ARG A 51 0.85 3.33 -3.77
CA ARG A 51 0.25 4.56 -3.25
C ARG A 51 -1.29 4.49 -3.19
N ASP A 52 -1.93 3.76 -4.09
CA ASP A 52 -3.39 3.58 -4.08
C ASP A 52 -3.85 2.78 -2.86
N MET A 53 -3.02 1.86 -2.37
CA MET A 53 -3.29 1.10 -1.15
C MET A 53 -3.35 1.97 0.11
N LEU A 54 -2.69 3.14 0.09
CA LEU A 54 -2.69 4.08 1.21
C LEU A 54 -4.07 4.68 1.47
N ARG A 55 -4.98 4.65 0.49
CA ARG A 55 -6.39 5.09 0.64
C ARG A 55 -7.20 4.17 1.54
N TYR A 56 -6.80 2.90 1.63
CA TYR A 56 -7.53 1.87 2.34
C TYR A 56 -6.86 1.52 3.67
N ASN A 57 -5.54 1.28 3.66
CA ASN A 57 -4.82 0.82 4.83
C ASN A 57 -3.31 1.08 4.74
N TRP A 58 -2.74 1.60 5.82
CA TRP A 58 -1.29 1.79 5.96
C TRP A 58 -0.50 0.49 5.88
N THR A 59 -1.05 -0.61 6.41
CA THR A 59 -0.39 -1.93 6.38
C THR A 59 -0.31 -2.48 4.96
N GLU A 60 -1.37 -2.34 4.17
CA GLU A 60 -1.39 -2.78 2.77
C GLU A 60 -0.42 -1.94 1.93
N TYR A 61 -0.39 -0.63 2.18
CA TYR A 61 0.60 0.28 1.61
C TYR A 61 2.04 -0.19 1.90
N ARG A 62 2.38 -0.37 3.18
CA ARG A 62 3.71 -0.82 3.62
C ARG A 62 4.08 -2.17 3.01
N ASN A 63 3.17 -3.15 3.04
CA ASN A 63 3.42 -4.49 2.52
C ASN A 63 3.61 -4.45 0.99
N CYS A 64 2.86 -3.62 0.26
CA CYS A 64 3.07 -3.41 -1.17
C CYS A 64 4.46 -2.83 -1.46
N ARG A 65 4.87 -1.80 -0.71
CA ARG A 65 6.20 -1.20 -0.85
C ARG A 65 7.30 -2.24 -0.58
N TYR A 66 7.09 -3.11 0.40
CA TYR A 66 8.01 -4.21 0.67
C TYR A 66 8.06 -5.24 -0.46
N TYR A 67 6.90 -5.72 -0.93
CA TYR A 67 6.79 -6.64 -2.05
C TYR A 67 7.50 -6.09 -3.30
N ARG A 68 7.27 -4.82 -3.64
CA ARG A 68 7.92 -4.15 -4.76
C ARG A 68 9.43 -4.04 -4.59
N SER A 69 9.91 -3.76 -3.38
CA SER A 69 11.35 -3.65 -3.11
C SER A 69 12.05 -5.00 -3.21
N TYR A 70 11.37 -6.08 -2.82
CA TYR A 70 11.91 -7.43 -2.86
C TYR A 70 11.86 -8.05 -4.27
N TYR A 71 10.74 -7.93 -4.99
CA TYR A 71 10.55 -8.57 -6.31
C TYR A 71 10.78 -7.63 -7.50
N GLY A 72 10.95 -6.33 -7.29
CA GLY A 72 11.09 -5.33 -8.36
C GLY A 72 9.81 -5.06 -9.15
N ARG A 73 8.65 -5.61 -8.73
CA ARG A 73 7.36 -5.50 -9.43
C ARG A 73 6.19 -5.35 -8.46
N TYR A 74 5.06 -4.86 -8.96
CA TYR A 74 3.80 -4.78 -8.20
C TYR A 74 3.14 -6.17 -8.06
N TYR A 75 2.09 -6.24 -7.23
CA TYR A 75 1.32 -7.49 -7.09
C TYR A 75 0.70 -7.92 -8.43
N PRO A 76 0.63 -9.24 -8.69
CA PRO A 76 -0.10 -9.77 -9.83
C PRO A 76 -1.60 -9.45 -9.72
N TYR A 77 -2.28 -9.41 -10.87
CA TYR A 77 -3.72 -9.19 -11.00
C TYR A 77 -4.41 -10.47 -11.45
#